data_AF-A0A179FCJ2-F1
#
_entry.id   AF-A0A179FCJ2-F1
#
_cell.length_a   1.000
_cell.length_b   1.000
_cell.length_c   1.000
_cell.angle_alpha   90.00
_cell.angle_beta   90.00
_cell.angle_gamma   90.00
#
_symmetry.space_group_name_H-M   'P 1'
#
loop_
_entity.id
_entity.type
_entity.pdbx_description
1 polymer ?
#
loop_
_entity_poly.entity_id
_entity_poly.type
_entity_poly.pdbx_seq_one_letter_code
_entity_poly.pdbx_strand_id
1 'polypeptide(L)'
;MAPTTTRDLPEATDPKAFVQLHAFDTATMKSNAAVVIKGHRGSGTANSWRHLIVHEPSGTKLWFDLGISEDLSQYPSFVRDHLHKMFGVSAGKNSILDDLQSLDIDAKAIKYIIPSHAHWDHIYPVATYFPQAKLLCGPGTLRLTAESWPEHANSHFDGRIWNPQTSELPVEELPDPATDPSYWQKIGPFDHGHDFFGDGSFWLIRAPGHCQGNLIALVRTKNKAGERRWVVLAGDASHSYHLLRYPNAPFGDGLPLNKSGTMHEDPEEARKVLHKLYAVKAAYDDELFVWPAHVDALEGIWEF
;
A
#
# COMPACT_ATOMS: atom_id res chain seq x y z
N MET A 1 0.84 -20.53 16.02
CA MET A 1 0.28 -19.94 17.25
C MET A 1 -1.21 -19.75 17.04
N ALA A 2 -2.04 -20.04 18.04
CA ALA A 2 -3.46 -19.65 17.97
C ALA A 2 -3.55 -18.11 17.90
N PRO A 3 -4.43 -17.54 17.06
CA PRO A 3 -4.61 -16.09 17.01
C PRO A 3 -5.01 -15.56 18.38
N THR A 4 -4.43 -14.44 18.80
CA THR A 4 -4.90 -13.70 19.96
C THR A 4 -6.28 -13.13 19.66
N THR A 5 -7.27 -13.36 20.51
CA THR A 5 -8.63 -12.81 20.36
C THR A 5 -8.78 -11.39 20.92
N THR A 6 -7.67 -10.75 21.26
CA THR A 6 -7.67 -9.42 21.88
C THR A 6 -8.06 -8.38 20.84
N ARG A 7 -9.12 -7.61 21.14
CA ARG A 7 -9.56 -6.46 20.34
C ARG A 7 -8.97 -5.19 20.94
N ASP A 8 -7.77 -4.84 20.50
CA ASP A 8 -6.93 -3.75 21.04
C ASP A 8 -6.55 -2.67 20.00
N LEU A 9 -7.29 -2.57 18.90
CA LEU A 9 -7.25 -1.38 18.06
C LEU A 9 -7.79 -0.16 18.84
N PRO A 10 -7.18 1.02 18.66
CA PRO A 10 -7.53 2.22 19.38
C PRO A 10 -8.94 2.66 19.01
N GLU A 11 -9.77 2.92 20.02
CA GLU A 11 -11.01 3.64 19.80
C GLU A 11 -10.69 5.14 19.63
N ALA A 12 -11.36 5.77 18.67
CA ALA A 12 -11.23 7.19 18.46
C ALA A 12 -11.74 7.97 19.68
N THR A 13 -11.09 9.08 19.99
CA THR A 13 -11.50 9.98 21.10
C THR A 13 -12.86 10.61 20.82
N ASP A 14 -13.12 11.00 19.57
CA ASP A 14 -14.46 11.32 19.06
C ASP A 14 -15.06 10.08 18.38
N PRO A 15 -16.20 9.53 18.86
CA PRO A 15 -16.85 8.40 18.19
C PRO A 15 -17.26 8.69 16.73
N LYS A 16 -17.32 9.97 16.32
CA LYS A 16 -17.61 10.44 14.96
C LYS A 16 -16.36 10.61 14.08
N ALA A 17 -15.16 10.33 14.57
CA ALA A 17 -13.93 10.36 13.78
C ALA A 17 -13.91 9.21 12.76
N PHE A 18 -14.06 9.54 11.48
CA PHE A 18 -14.07 8.60 10.38
C PHE A 18 -13.49 9.28 9.14
N VAL A 19 -12.88 8.48 8.26
CA VAL A 19 -12.58 8.90 6.89
C VAL A 19 -13.51 8.19 5.91
N GLN A 20 -13.78 8.84 4.78
CA GLN A 20 -14.34 8.17 3.61
C GLN A 20 -13.21 7.44 2.89
N LEU A 21 -13.50 6.24 2.41
CA LEU A 21 -12.57 5.36 1.73
C LEU A 21 -13.17 4.97 0.38
N HIS A 22 -12.45 5.28 -0.69
CA HIS A 22 -12.82 4.86 -2.05
C HIS A 22 -11.70 4.00 -2.62
N ALA A 23 -12.05 2.87 -3.22
CA ALA A 23 -11.10 1.95 -3.82
C ALA A 23 -11.33 1.89 -5.34
N PHE A 24 -10.24 1.86 -6.10
CA PHE A 24 -10.27 1.81 -7.56
C PHE A 24 -9.32 0.74 -8.07
N ASP A 25 -9.80 -0.05 -9.03
CA ASP A 25 -8.98 -0.99 -9.79
C ASP A 25 -8.28 -0.25 -10.93
N THR A 26 -6.97 -0.39 -11.00
CA THR A 26 -6.11 0.37 -11.92
C THR A 26 -5.52 -0.49 -13.02
N ALA A 27 -5.39 -1.81 -12.83
CA ALA A 27 -4.80 -2.73 -13.78
C ALA A 27 -4.98 -4.18 -13.34
N THR A 28 -4.76 -5.11 -14.26
CA THR A 28 -4.60 -6.53 -13.93
C THR A 28 -3.18 -6.98 -14.20
N MET A 29 -2.69 -7.88 -13.37
CA MET A 29 -1.40 -8.55 -13.48
C MET A 29 -1.60 -10.05 -13.56
N LYS A 30 -0.77 -10.72 -14.34
CA LYS A 30 -0.76 -12.16 -14.50
C LYS A 30 0.66 -12.70 -14.36
N SER A 31 0.84 -13.62 -13.41
CA SER A 31 2.12 -14.26 -13.14
C SER A 31 1.94 -15.76 -12.88
N ASN A 32 3.05 -16.50 -12.79
CA ASN A 32 2.99 -17.88 -12.31
C ASN A 32 2.53 -17.86 -10.84
N ALA A 33 1.54 -18.68 -10.48
CA ALA A 33 1.02 -18.74 -9.10
C ALA A 33 2.12 -19.11 -8.07
N ALA A 34 3.17 -19.79 -8.51
CA ALA A 34 4.34 -20.14 -7.70
C ALA A 34 5.14 -18.92 -7.21
N VAL A 35 5.02 -17.76 -7.85
CA VAL A 35 5.69 -16.51 -7.45
C VAL A 35 5.17 -16.02 -6.09
N VAL A 36 3.88 -16.26 -5.80
CA VAL A 36 3.25 -15.85 -4.52
C VAL A 36 3.42 -16.93 -3.45
N ILE A 37 3.10 -18.19 -3.78
CA ILE A 37 3.22 -19.34 -2.86
C ILE A 37 3.94 -20.48 -3.56
N LYS A 38 5.03 -20.96 -2.94
CA LYS A 38 5.86 -22.01 -3.51
C LYS A 38 5.06 -23.28 -3.77
N GLY A 39 5.25 -23.86 -4.95
CA GLY A 39 4.63 -25.13 -5.35
C GLY A 39 3.21 -25.01 -5.90
N HIS A 40 2.59 -23.82 -5.87
CA HIS A 40 1.37 -23.59 -6.63
C HIS A 40 1.58 -23.80 -8.13
N ARG A 41 0.54 -24.28 -8.81
CA ARG A 41 0.57 -24.61 -10.24
C ARG A 41 -0.32 -23.63 -11.01
N GLY A 42 0.04 -23.38 -12.27
CA GLY A 42 -0.74 -22.52 -13.17
C GLY A 42 -0.40 -21.03 -13.04
N SER A 43 -1.30 -20.18 -13.50
CA SER A 43 -1.16 -18.73 -13.42
C SER A 43 -2.08 -18.14 -12.36
N GLY A 44 -1.59 -17.18 -11.59
CA GLY A 44 -2.40 -16.28 -10.78
C GLY A 44 -2.73 -15.01 -11.55
N THR A 45 -3.89 -14.43 -11.24
CA THR A 45 -4.26 -13.08 -11.65
C THR A 45 -4.51 -12.26 -10.40
N ALA A 46 -4.04 -11.02 -10.38
CA ALA A 46 -4.31 -10.06 -9.32
C ALA A 46 -4.60 -8.70 -9.95
N ASN A 47 -5.45 -7.90 -9.33
CA ASN A 47 -5.65 -6.51 -9.73
C ASN A 47 -4.58 -5.62 -9.07
N SER A 48 -4.50 -4.36 -9.46
CA SER A 48 -3.73 -3.34 -8.75
C SER A 48 -4.71 -2.29 -8.22
N TRP A 49 -4.78 -2.16 -6.89
CA TRP A 49 -5.75 -1.30 -6.22
C TRP A 49 -5.10 0.00 -5.73
N ARG A 50 -5.79 1.13 -5.91
CA ARG A 50 -5.48 2.42 -5.27
C ARG A 50 -6.60 2.89 -4.38
N HIS A 51 -6.28 3.69 -3.37
CA HIS A 51 -7.26 4.11 -2.36
C HIS A 51 -7.24 5.63 -2.14
N LEU A 52 -8.40 6.27 -2.31
CA LEU A 52 -8.60 7.68 -1.95
C LEU A 52 -9.17 7.76 -0.54
N ILE A 53 -8.53 8.56 0.30
CA ILE A 53 -8.95 8.87 1.66
C ILE A 53 -9.42 10.31 1.71
N VAL A 54 -10.66 10.53 2.19
CA VAL A 54 -11.20 11.87 2.43
C VAL A 54 -11.49 12.03 3.92
N HIS A 55 -10.77 12.96 4.54
CA HIS A 55 -10.96 13.35 5.92
C HIS A 55 -11.74 14.66 5.99
N GLU A 56 -13.05 14.54 6.19
CA GLU A 56 -13.99 15.68 6.21
C GLU A 56 -13.63 16.75 7.25
N PRO A 57 -13.30 16.42 8.53
CA PRO A 57 -13.02 17.45 9.53
C PRO A 57 -11.88 18.41 9.17
N SER A 58 -10.83 17.92 8.50
CA SER A 58 -9.70 18.78 8.06
C SER A 58 -9.78 19.20 6.59
N GLY A 59 -10.77 18.70 5.84
CA GLY A 59 -10.87 18.83 4.39
C GLY A 59 -9.71 18.20 3.61
N THR A 60 -8.92 17.32 4.24
CA THR A 60 -7.74 16.70 3.61
C THR A 60 -8.17 15.55 2.72
N LYS A 61 -7.62 15.50 1.51
CA LYS A 61 -7.76 14.39 0.55
C LYS A 61 -6.39 13.86 0.21
N LEU A 62 -6.21 12.55 0.27
CA LEU A 62 -4.94 11.90 0.00
C LEU A 62 -5.12 10.56 -0.70
N TRP A 63 -4.12 10.17 -1.49
CA TRP A 63 -4.01 8.84 -2.06
C TRP A 63 -3.12 7.96 -1.18
N PHE A 64 -3.58 6.73 -0.92
CA PHE A 64 -2.76 5.64 -0.40
C PHE A 64 -2.59 4.59 -1.51
N ASP A 65 -1.35 4.48 -2.00
CA ASP A 65 -1.01 3.91 -3.33
C ASP A 65 -1.71 4.61 -4.51
N LEU A 66 -1.05 4.61 -5.67
CA LEU A 66 -1.62 5.07 -6.95
C LEU A 66 -1.98 3.92 -7.88
N GLY A 67 -1.60 2.69 -7.52
CA GLY A 67 -1.70 1.53 -8.40
C GLY A 67 -0.82 1.68 -9.64
N ILE A 68 -1.20 1.01 -10.71
CA ILE A 68 -0.52 1.06 -12.00
C ILE A 68 -1.20 2.09 -12.91
N SER A 69 -0.43 2.98 -13.54
CA SER A 69 -1.01 3.95 -14.46
C SER A 69 -1.62 3.31 -15.70
N GLU A 70 -2.69 3.92 -16.19
CA GLU A 70 -3.28 3.73 -17.51
C GLU A 70 -2.26 3.97 -18.65
N ASP A 71 -1.28 4.86 -18.45
CA ASP A 71 -0.18 5.10 -19.38
C ASP A 71 1.09 4.37 -18.92
N LEU A 72 1.25 3.13 -19.38
CA LEU A 72 2.43 2.31 -19.13
C LEU A 72 3.72 2.86 -19.76
N SER A 73 3.62 3.82 -20.69
CA SER A 73 4.79 4.35 -21.40
C SER A 73 5.63 5.28 -20.54
N GLN A 74 5.04 5.85 -19.48
CA GLN A 74 5.70 6.80 -18.60
C GLN A 74 6.73 6.16 -17.66
N TYR A 75 6.67 4.85 -17.44
CA TYR A 75 7.56 4.17 -16.50
C TYR A 75 9.02 4.10 -16.98
N PRO A 76 10.00 3.95 -16.06
CA PRO A 76 11.39 3.68 -16.40
C PRO A 76 11.54 2.54 -17.41
N SER A 77 12.55 2.61 -18.28
CA SER A 77 12.77 1.60 -19.33
C SER A 77 12.87 0.19 -18.77
N PHE A 78 13.55 0.00 -17.63
CA PHE A 78 13.65 -1.31 -16.99
C PHE A 78 12.27 -1.89 -16.62
N VAL A 79 11.38 -1.08 -16.05
CA VAL A 79 10.01 -1.47 -15.69
C VAL A 79 9.24 -1.89 -16.94
N ARG A 80 9.25 -1.06 -18.00
CA ARG A 80 8.53 -1.33 -19.25
C ARG A 80 9.04 -2.58 -19.97
N ASP A 81 10.36 -2.73 -20.04
CA ASP A 81 10.98 -3.77 -20.85
C ASP A 81 11.02 -5.12 -20.15
N HIS A 82 10.95 -5.15 -18.81
CA HIS A 82 11.09 -6.36 -18.00
C HIS A 82 9.88 -6.60 -17.09
N LEU A 83 9.59 -5.68 -16.16
CA LEU A 83 8.60 -5.93 -15.10
C LEU A 83 7.18 -6.02 -15.64
N HIS A 84 6.77 -5.13 -16.53
CA HIS A 84 5.45 -5.21 -17.17
C HIS A 84 5.22 -6.56 -17.90
N LYS A 85 6.28 -7.09 -18.53
CA LYS A 85 6.23 -8.39 -19.22
C LYS A 85 6.23 -9.55 -18.24
N MET A 86 7.06 -9.47 -17.20
CA MET A 86 7.17 -10.49 -16.14
C MET A 86 5.84 -10.69 -15.41
N PHE A 87 5.13 -9.60 -15.14
CA PHE A 87 3.84 -9.61 -14.44
C PHE A 87 2.63 -9.49 -15.37
N GLY A 88 2.80 -9.63 -16.68
CA GLY A 88 1.69 -9.66 -17.65
C GLY A 88 0.69 -8.51 -17.49
N VAL A 89 1.21 -7.29 -17.31
CA VAL A 89 0.41 -6.12 -16.95
C VAL A 89 -0.56 -5.75 -18.07
N SER A 90 -1.83 -5.59 -17.72
CA SER A 90 -2.87 -4.99 -18.56
C SER A 90 -3.46 -3.80 -17.82
N ALA A 91 -3.09 -2.59 -18.25
CA ALA A 91 -3.54 -1.35 -17.65
C ALA A 91 -5.07 -1.19 -17.75
N GLY A 92 -5.65 -0.59 -16.71
CA GLY A 92 -7.03 -0.16 -16.69
C GLY A 92 -7.30 0.98 -17.65
N LYS A 93 -8.59 1.31 -17.83
CA LYS A 93 -9.01 2.37 -18.75
C LYS A 93 -9.12 3.74 -18.09
N ASN A 94 -9.41 3.76 -16.79
CA ASN A 94 -9.64 4.99 -16.06
C ASN A 94 -8.30 5.56 -15.59
N SER A 95 -8.06 6.82 -15.92
CA SER A 95 -6.98 7.60 -15.32
C SER A 95 -7.29 7.94 -13.86
N ILE A 96 -6.27 8.40 -13.14
CA ILE A 96 -6.48 8.93 -11.79
C ILE A 96 -7.39 10.17 -11.77
N LEU A 97 -7.47 10.91 -12.88
CA LEU A 97 -8.37 12.04 -13.03
C LEU A 97 -9.82 11.59 -13.23
N ASP A 98 -10.06 10.51 -13.98
CA ASP A 98 -11.41 9.96 -14.17
C ASP A 98 -12.00 9.50 -12.83
N ASP A 99 -11.19 8.88 -11.99
CA ASP A 99 -11.61 8.44 -10.66
C ASP A 99 -11.99 9.62 -9.75
N LEU A 100 -11.19 10.69 -9.75
CA LEU A 100 -11.52 11.91 -9.00
C LEU A 100 -12.77 12.60 -9.56
N GLN A 101 -12.90 12.66 -10.88
CA GLN A 101 -14.08 13.21 -11.54
C GLN A 101 -15.35 12.43 -11.18
N SER A 102 -15.26 11.10 -11.04
CA SER A 102 -16.39 10.26 -10.63
C SER A 102 -16.95 10.60 -9.23
N LEU A 103 -16.14 11.28 -8.40
CA LEU A 103 -16.47 11.72 -7.05
C LEU A 103 -16.65 13.24 -6.94
N ASP A 104 -16.61 13.98 -8.05
CA ASP A 104 -16.63 15.46 -8.08
C ASP A 104 -15.52 16.10 -7.23
N ILE A 105 -14.33 15.50 -7.24
CA ILE A 105 -13.15 15.99 -6.52
C ILE A 105 -12.19 16.68 -7.50
N ASP A 106 -11.83 17.93 -7.21
CA ASP A 106 -10.73 18.62 -7.92
C ASP A 106 -9.39 17.96 -7.59
N ALA A 107 -8.64 17.58 -8.63
CA ALA A 107 -7.27 17.07 -8.51
C ALA A 107 -6.36 18.00 -7.69
N LYS A 108 -6.54 19.31 -7.78
CA LYS A 108 -5.75 20.27 -7.00
C LYS A 108 -6.03 20.21 -5.49
N ALA A 109 -7.10 19.55 -5.06
CA ALA A 109 -7.42 19.36 -3.65
C ALA A 109 -6.63 18.22 -3.00
N ILE A 110 -5.92 17.40 -3.77
CA ILE A 110 -5.07 16.33 -3.24
C ILE A 110 -3.86 16.94 -2.53
N LYS A 111 -3.76 16.68 -1.23
CA LYS A 111 -2.67 17.20 -0.37
C LYS A 111 -1.52 16.23 -0.21
N TYR A 112 -1.80 14.93 -0.16
CA TYR A 112 -0.78 13.92 0.08
C TYR A 112 -0.91 12.74 -0.86
N ILE A 113 0.24 12.17 -1.20
CA ILE A 113 0.36 10.86 -1.83
C ILE A 113 1.25 10.04 -0.91
N ILE A 114 0.72 8.92 -0.44
CA ILE A 114 1.38 8.04 0.51
C ILE A 114 1.43 6.64 -0.10
N PRO A 115 2.44 6.32 -0.90
CA PRO A 115 2.61 4.95 -1.33
C PRO A 115 2.93 4.07 -0.12
N SER A 116 2.35 2.87 -0.07
CA SER A 116 2.73 1.80 0.84
C SER A 116 4.24 1.55 0.75
N HIS A 117 4.80 1.58 -0.46
CA HIS A 117 6.24 1.51 -0.69
C HIS A 117 6.64 1.96 -2.11
N ALA A 118 7.94 1.93 -2.41
CA ALA A 118 8.52 2.57 -3.59
C ALA A 118 8.43 1.81 -4.92
N HIS A 119 7.85 0.61 -4.96
CA HIS A 119 7.75 -0.14 -6.22
C HIS A 119 6.82 0.56 -7.23
N TRP A 120 7.10 0.31 -8.51
CA TRP A 120 6.50 0.95 -9.68
C TRP A 120 4.97 0.75 -9.79
N ASP A 121 4.45 -0.33 -9.24
CA ASP A 121 3.03 -0.70 -9.23
C ASP A 121 2.22 -0.04 -8.12
N HIS A 122 2.86 0.80 -7.30
CA HIS A 122 2.25 1.58 -6.22
C HIS A 122 2.36 3.09 -6.43
N ILE A 123 3.26 3.52 -7.32
CA ILE A 123 3.57 4.93 -7.51
C ILE A 123 4.12 5.20 -8.92
N TYR A 124 3.72 6.31 -9.49
CA TYR A 124 4.21 6.84 -10.76
C TYR A 124 4.15 8.37 -10.74
N PRO A 125 4.85 9.07 -11.65
CA PRO A 125 4.87 10.53 -11.67
C PRO A 125 3.49 11.13 -11.91
N VAL A 126 3.07 12.05 -11.03
CA VAL A 126 1.72 12.65 -11.06
C VAL A 126 1.70 14.15 -10.77
N ALA A 127 2.86 14.82 -10.75
CA ALA A 127 2.95 16.23 -10.37
C ALA A 127 2.16 17.16 -11.30
N THR A 128 2.00 16.77 -12.56
CA THR A 128 1.16 17.49 -13.55
C THR A 128 -0.30 17.55 -13.13
N TYR A 129 -0.79 16.53 -12.41
CA TYR A 129 -2.15 16.43 -11.91
C TYR A 129 -2.30 17.01 -10.51
N PHE A 130 -1.29 16.81 -9.66
CA PHE A 130 -1.32 17.17 -8.24
C PHE A 130 -0.14 18.08 -7.84
N PRO A 131 -0.02 19.28 -8.43
CA PRO A 131 1.16 20.14 -8.25
C PRO A 131 1.33 20.68 -6.81
N GLN A 132 0.32 20.52 -5.94
CA GLN A 132 0.33 20.96 -4.54
C GLN A 132 0.51 19.78 -3.56
N ALA A 133 0.57 18.54 -4.05
CA ALA A 133 0.70 17.38 -3.20
C ALA A 133 2.11 17.25 -2.63
N LYS A 134 2.20 16.64 -1.45
CA LYS A 134 3.45 16.16 -0.85
C LYS A 134 3.46 14.64 -0.86
N LEU A 135 4.60 14.05 -1.23
CA LEU A 135 4.81 12.62 -1.13
C LEU A 135 5.36 12.25 0.25
N LEU A 136 4.69 11.34 0.96
CA LEU A 136 5.15 10.80 2.25
C LEU A 136 5.52 9.34 2.08
N CYS A 137 6.70 8.93 2.53
CA CYS A 137 7.16 7.54 2.45
C CYS A 137 7.67 7.01 3.80
N GLY A 138 7.65 5.68 3.95
CA GLY A 138 8.07 5.05 5.19
C GLY A 138 9.59 5.12 5.44
N PRO A 139 10.04 4.95 6.69
CA PRO A 139 11.46 5.08 7.05
C PRO A 139 12.37 4.13 6.26
N GLY A 140 13.45 4.66 5.68
CA GLY A 140 14.41 3.91 4.86
C GLY A 140 14.09 3.81 3.37
N THR A 141 12.99 4.40 2.90
CA THR A 141 12.62 4.44 1.47
C THR A 141 13.66 5.19 0.64
N LEU A 142 14.04 6.41 1.01
CA LEU A 142 14.99 7.22 0.25
C LEU A 142 16.37 6.57 0.14
N ARG A 143 16.76 5.79 1.15
CA ARG A 143 17.97 4.97 1.10
C ARG A 143 17.83 3.81 0.13
N LEU A 144 16.68 3.13 0.12
CA LEU A 144 16.39 2.01 -0.78
C LEU A 144 16.40 2.47 -2.25
N THR A 145 15.87 3.67 -2.50
CA THR A 145 15.68 4.23 -3.85
C THR A 145 16.82 5.13 -4.31
N ALA A 146 17.95 5.17 -3.59
CA ALA A 146 19.07 6.05 -3.87
C ALA A 146 19.65 5.84 -5.29
N GLU A 147 19.63 4.59 -5.77
CA GLU A 147 19.97 4.26 -7.15
C GLU A 147 18.69 4.22 -8.01
N SER A 148 18.30 5.36 -8.57
CA SER A 148 17.09 5.52 -9.39
C SER A 148 17.40 5.84 -10.86
N TRP A 149 16.43 5.57 -11.72
CA TRP A 149 16.46 5.94 -13.14
C TRP A 149 16.29 7.48 -13.28
N PRO A 150 16.94 8.16 -14.24
CA PRO A 150 17.77 7.63 -15.33
C PRO A 150 19.25 7.43 -14.99
N GLU A 151 19.75 7.93 -13.86
CA GLU A 151 21.16 7.84 -13.49
C GLU A 151 21.62 6.38 -13.38
N HIS A 152 20.72 5.49 -12.94
CA HIS A 152 20.90 4.05 -12.90
C HIS A 152 19.93 3.39 -13.90
N ALA A 153 20.38 3.15 -15.13
CA ALA A 153 19.54 2.70 -16.26
C ALA A 153 18.75 1.40 -16.01
N ASN A 154 19.26 0.51 -15.15
CA ASN A 154 18.61 -0.76 -14.79
C ASN A 154 17.78 -0.67 -13.50
N SER A 155 17.67 0.52 -12.90
CA SER A 155 16.81 0.71 -11.74
C SER A 155 15.34 0.70 -12.15
N HIS A 156 14.52 0.08 -11.31
CA HIS A 156 13.07 0.13 -11.41
C HIS A 156 12.48 1.30 -10.62
N PHE A 157 13.27 1.97 -9.78
CA PHE A 157 12.85 3.17 -9.07
C PHE A 157 12.98 4.40 -9.97
N ASP A 158 11.94 5.23 -9.97
CA ASP A 158 11.89 6.44 -10.80
C ASP A 158 12.48 7.65 -10.06
N GLY A 159 13.54 8.25 -10.61
CA GLY A 159 14.20 9.41 -10.03
C GLY A 159 13.30 10.64 -10.01
N ARG A 160 12.31 10.75 -10.91
CA ARG A 160 11.29 11.82 -10.87
C ARG A 160 10.41 11.77 -9.62
N ILE A 161 10.47 10.67 -8.87
CA ILE A 161 9.73 10.46 -7.62
C ILE A 161 10.71 10.40 -6.45
N TRP A 162 11.79 9.64 -6.59
CA TRP A 162 12.60 9.20 -5.46
C TRP A 162 13.96 9.87 -5.33
N ASN A 163 14.43 10.57 -6.37
CA ASN A 163 15.67 11.32 -6.30
C ASN A 163 15.36 12.73 -5.77
N PRO A 164 15.82 13.11 -4.56
CA PRO A 164 15.48 14.41 -3.98
C PRO A 164 15.94 15.62 -4.80
N GLN A 165 16.90 15.46 -5.71
CA GLN A 165 17.37 16.53 -6.58
C GLN A 165 16.49 16.73 -7.83
N THR A 166 15.77 15.70 -8.26
CA THR A 166 14.97 15.71 -9.50
C THR A 166 13.50 15.36 -9.30
N SER A 167 13.08 15.08 -8.06
CA SER A 167 11.69 14.76 -7.73
C SER A 167 10.74 15.88 -8.14
N GLU A 168 9.64 15.51 -8.80
CA GLU A 168 8.61 16.44 -9.26
C GLU A 168 7.71 16.95 -8.12
N LEU A 169 7.66 16.23 -7.00
CA LEU A 169 6.94 16.61 -5.78
C LEU A 169 7.88 16.70 -4.58
N PRO A 170 7.58 17.51 -3.56
CA PRO A 170 8.27 17.45 -2.28
C PRO A 170 8.12 16.06 -1.66
N VAL A 171 9.24 15.42 -1.32
CA VAL A 171 9.27 14.10 -0.69
C VAL A 171 9.70 14.24 0.76
N GLU A 172 8.97 13.60 1.66
CA GLU A 172 9.28 13.53 3.08
C GLU A 172 9.25 12.07 3.53
N GLU A 173 10.36 11.61 4.11
CA GLU A 173 10.45 10.31 4.74
C GLU A 173 10.03 10.43 6.20
N LEU A 174 9.13 9.56 6.64
CA LEU A 174 8.68 9.52 8.04
C LEU A 174 9.85 9.14 8.98
N PRO A 175 9.86 9.61 10.24
CA PRO A 175 10.99 9.38 11.15
C PRO A 175 11.27 7.89 11.42
N ASP A 176 12.53 7.48 11.46
CA ASP A 176 12.89 6.14 11.92
C ASP A 176 12.61 6.02 13.44
N PRO A 177 11.88 4.97 13.91
CA PRO A 177 11.66 4.76 15.34
C PRO A 177 12.93 4.67 16.19
N ALA A 178 14.07 4.30 15.60
CA ALA A 178 15.36 4.29 16.29
C ALA A 178 15.84 5.72 16.64
N THR A 179 15.43 6.71 15.84
CA THR A 179 15.82 8.12 16.02
C THR A 179 14.75 8.98 16.67
N ASP A 180 13.47 8.70 16.39
CA ASP A 180 12.33 9.38 17.01
C ASP A 180 11.25 8.36 17.39
N PRO A 181 11.42 7.65 18.52
CA PRO A 181 10.44 6.69 18.98
C PRO A 181 9.11 7.35 19.39
N SER A 182 9.08 8.67 19.65
CA SER A 182 7.88 9.36 20.11
C SER A 182 6.85 9.61 19.01
N TYR A 183 7.29 9.57 17.75
CA TYR A 183 6.41 9.64 16.59
C TYR A 183 5.50 8.40 16.45
N TRP A 184 5.91 7.28 17.05
CA TRP A 184 5.28 5.97 16.88
C TRP A 184 4.69 5.46 18.19
N GLN A 185 3.56 4.76 18.09
CA GLN A 185 2.92 4.10 19.22
C GLN A 185 2.39 2.73 18.84
N LYS A 186 2.23 1.85 19.83
CA LYS A 186 1.66 0.52 19.62
C LYS A 186 0.19 0.64 19.21
N ILE A 187 -0.19 -0.10 18.17
CA ILE A 187 -1.56 -0.19 17.67
C ILE A 187 -1.92 -1.66 17.40
N GLY A 188 -2.82 -2.21 18.21
CA GLY A 188 -3.09 -3.65 18.21
C GLY A 188 -1.82 -4.52 18.25
N PRO A 189 -1.62 -5.44 17.28
CA PRO A 189 -0.41 -6.27 17.22
C PRO A 189 0.80 -5.55 16.59
N PHE A 190 0.67 -4.30 16.14
CA PHE A 190 1.73 -3.55 15.47
C PHE A 190 2.43 -2.61 16.45
N ASP A 191 3.76 -2.58 16.40
CA ASP A 191 4.58 -1.85 17.38
C ASP A 191 4.73 -0.35 17.05
N HIS A 192 4.57 0.01 15.77
CA HIS A 192 4.82 1.36 15.26
C HIS A 192 3.69 1.84 14.35
N GLY A 193 2.62 2.33 14.96
CA GLY A 193 1.55 3.09 14.31
C GLY A 193 1.66 4.59 14.60
N HIS A 194 1.19 5.40 13.66
CA HIS A 194 1.11 6.85 13.75
C HIS A 194 -0.29 7.30 13.36
N ASP A 195 -0.97 8.03 14.24
CA ASP A 195 -2.31 8.59 13.98
C ASP A 195 -2.16 9.88 13.16
N PHE A 196 -2.38 9.76 11.85
CA PHE A 196 -2.03 10.81 10.89
C PHE A 196 -2.89 12.08 11.05
N PHE A 197 -4.16 11.91 11.44
CA PHE A 197 -5.07 13.04 11.70
C PHE A 197 -5.16 13.40 13.19
N GLY A 198 -4.68 12.54 14.08
CA GLY A 198 -4.73 12.73 15.53
C GLY A 198 -6.11 12.51 16.15
N ASP A 199 -7.06 11.99 15.37
CA ASP A 199 -8.44 11.72 15.78
C ASP A 199 -8.77 10.22 15.82
N GLY A 200 -7.80 9.36 15.46
CA GLY A 200 -7.94 7.91 15.42
C GLY A 200 -8.58 7.36 14.15
N SER A 201 -8.86 8.19 13.13
CA SER A 201 -9.57 7.77 11.92
C SER A 201 -8.69 7.15 10.82
N PHE A 202 -7.41 7.50 10.77
CA PHE A 202 -6.46 7.03 9.76
C PHE A 202 -5.06 6.90 10.36
N TRP A 203 -4.51 5.70 10.31
CA TRP A 203 -3.22 5.38 10.90
C TRP A 203 -2.25 4.89 9.84
N LEU A 204 -1.02 5.40 9.86
CA LEU A 204 0.10 4.84 9.12
C LEU A 204 0.85 3.88 10.03
N ILE A 205 1.16 2.68 9.54
CA ILE A 205 1.77 1.62 10.35
C ILE A 205 2.98 1.07 9.61
N ARG A 206 4.12 0.96 10.31
CA ARG A 206 5.31 0.30 9.73
C ARG A 206 5.06 -1.19 9.56
N ALA A 207 5.36 -1.69 8.36
CA ALA A 207 5.18 -3.09 7.99
C ALA A 207 6.37 -3.58 7.14
N PRO A 208 7.61 -3.51 7.64
CA PRO A 208 8.80 -3.89 6.89
C PRO A 208 8.81 -5.39 6.56
N GLY A 209 9.64 -5.78 5.60
CA GLY A 209 9.81 -7.18 5.20
C GLY A 209 9.63 -7.38 3.71
N HIS A 210 8.52 -6.85 3.15
CA HIS A 210 8.39 -6.72 1.70
C HIS A 210 9.52 -5.84 1.14
N CYS A 211 9.65 -4.64 1.71
CA CYS A 211 10.82 -3.79 1.60
C CYS A 211 10.98 -2.96 2.89
N GLN A 212 12.15 -2.35 3.11
CA GLN A 212 12.48 -1.65 4.36
C GLN A 212 11.52 -0.50 4.72
N GLY A 213 11.04 0.23 3.70
CA GLY A 213 10.15 1.39 3.85
C GLY A 213 8.65 1.07 3.81
N ASN A 214 8.27 -0.21 3.82
CA ASN A 214 6.87 -0.60 3.61
C ASN A 214 5.94 -0.14 4.75
N LEU A 215 4.85 0.51 4.37
CA LEU A 215 3.76 0.98 5.22
C LEU A 215 2.47 0.21 4.89
N ILE A 216 1.65 0.00 5.91
CA ILE A 216 0.23 -0.29 5.75
C ILE A 216 -0.57 0.86 6.38
N ALA A 217 -1.83 1.00 6.01
CA ALA A 217 -2.73 1.93 6.69
C ALA A 217 -3.86 1.19 7.40
N LEU A 218 -4.27 1.66 8.58
CA LEU A 218 -5.51 1.24 9.23
C LEU A 218 -6.52 2.38 9.15
N VAL A 219 -7.69 2.08 8.60
CA VAL A 219 -8.73 3.03 8.25
C VAL A 219 -9.97 2.77 9.09
N ARG A 220 -10.42 3.77 9.85
CA ARG A 220 -11.73 3.75 10.52
C ARG A 220 -12.75 4.41 9.60
N THR A 221 -13.68 3.63 9.07
CA THR A 221 -14.67 4.12 8.10
C THR A 221 -16.07 3.59 8.41
N LYS A 222 -17.05 4.00 7.60
CA LYS A 222 -18.42 3.50 7.65
C LYS A 222 -18.77 2.82 6.35
N ASN A 223 -19.49 1.70 6.44
CA ASN A 223 -20.12 1.10 5.27
C ASN A 223 -21.38 1.89 4.85
N LYS A 224 -22.03 1.48 3.76
CA LYS A 224 -23.29 2.06 3.25
C LYS A 224 -24.44 2.03 4.26
N ALA A 225 -24.43 1.10 5.21
CA ALA A 225 -25.41 1.01 6.29
C ALA A 225 -25.10 1.94 7.49
N GLY A 226 -23.98 2.66 7.45
CA GLY A 226 -23.53 3.57 8.51
C GLY A 226 -22.84 2.86 9.68
N GLU A 227 -22.56 1.57 9.56
CA GLU A 227 -21.86 0.77 10.56
C GLU A 227 -20.36 1.00 10.49
N ARG A 228 -19.70 1.06 11.65
CA ARG A 228 -18.23 1.16 11.72
C ARG A 228 -17.60 -0.09 11.11
N ARG A 229 -16.60 0.13 10.25
CA ARG A 229 -15.66 -0.89 9.79
C ARG A 229 -14.23 -0.42 9.97
N TRP A 230 -13.35 -1.39 10.19
CA TRP A 230 -11.92 -1.22 10.04
C TRP A 230 -11.48 -1.79 8.69
N VAL A 231 -10.60 -1.08 8.00
CA VAL A 231 -9.96 -1.59 6.79
C VAL A 231 -8.46 -1.41 6.93
N VAL A 232 -7.70 -2.50 6.80
CA VAL A 232 -6.24 -2.45 6.68
C VAL A 232 -5.89 -2.40 5.20
N LEU A 233 -5.37 -1.28 4.72
CA LEU A 233 -4.76 -1.17 3.39
C LEU A 233 -3.36 -1.76 3.48
N ALA A 234 -3.21 -3.01 3.06
CA ALA A 234 -2.04 -3.82 3.38
C ALA A 234 -0.87 -3.63 2.40
N GLY A 235 -1.06 -2.91 1.28
CA GLY A 235 -0.07 -2.87 0.21
C GLY A 235 0.39 -4.29 -0.15
N ASP A 236 1.70 -4.49 -0.14
CA ASP A 236 2.36 -5.78 -0.38
C ASP A 236 2.83 -6.49 0.89
N ALA A 237 2.34 -6.08 2.07
CA ALA A 237 2.51 -6.86 3.29
C ALA A 237 1.82 -8.25 3.18
N SER A 238 0.92 -8.42 2.20
CA SER A 238 0.41 -9.70 1.73
C SER A 238 0.06 -9.60 0.24
N HIS A 239 0.33 -10.66 -0.53
CA HIS A 239 0.00 -10.73 -1.97
C HIS A 239 -1.17 -11.69 -2.28
N SER A 240 -1.84 -12.22 -1.26
CA SER A 240 -3.05 -13.03 -1.44
C SER A 240 -3.82 -13.24 -0.13
N TYR A 241 -5.12 -13.51 -0.23
CA TYR A 241 -5.91 -13.99 0.90
C TYR A 241 -5.47 -15.36 1.41
N HIS A 242 -4.80 -16.16 0.58
CA HIS A 242 -4.26 -17.45 1.01
C HIS A 242 -3.12 -17.24 2.01
N LEU A 243 -2.18 -16.33 1.73
CA LEU A 243 -1.11 -15.96 2.67
C LEU A 243 -1.69 -15.35 3.95
N LEU A 244 -2.72 -14.52 3.85
CA LEU A 244 -3.38 -13.94 5.02
C LEU A 244 -4.05 -15.00 5.90
N ARG A 245 -4.70 -16.01 5.30
CA ARG A 245 -5.36 -17.10 6.03
C ARG A 245 -4.36 -18.13 6.56
N TYR A 246 -3.27 -18.36 5.85
CA TYR A 246 -2.23 -19.34 6.16
C TYR A 246 -0.86 -18.64 6.20
N PRO A 247 -0.55 -17.87 7.25
CA PRO A 247 0.66 -17.05 7.31
C PRO A 247 1.98 -17.86 7.24
N ASN A 248 1.92 -19.16 7.54
CA ASN A 248 3.05 -20.09 7.43
C ASN A 248 3.21 -20.74 6.05
N ALA A 249 2.33 -20.48 5.09
CA ALA A 249 2.47 -21.00 3.73
C ALA A 249 3.81 -20.53 3.13
N PRO A 250 4.56 -21.41 2.44
CA PRO A 250 5.88 -21.06 1.95
C PRO A 250 5.77 -19.93 0.92
N PHE A 251 6.56 -18.87 1.10
CA PHE A 251 6.63 -17.81 0.09
C PHE A 251 7.15 -18.38 -1.21
N GLY A 252 6.66 -17.83 -2.32
CA GLY A 252 7.17 -18.17 -3.65
C GLY A 252 8.66 -17.90 -3.78
N ASP A 253 9.26 -18.47 -4.81
CA ASP A 253 10.67 -18.38 -5.12
C ASP A 253 10.93 -18.14 -6.61
N GLY A 254 12.19 -17.89 -6.97
CA GLY A 254 12.61 -17.74 -8.36
C GLY A 254 12.35 -16.36 -8.98
N LEU A 255 12.02 -15.34 -8.18
CA LEU A 255 11.88 -13.96 -8.62
C LEU A 255 13.24 -13.23 -8.62
N PRO A 256 13.83 -12.89 -9.78
CA PRO A 256 15.19 -12.34 -9.86
C PRO A 256 15.24 -10.83 -9.60
N LEU A 257 14.42 -10.33 -8.66
CA LEU A 257 14.30 -8.89 -8.37
C LEU A 257 15.04 -8.47 -7.10
N ASN A 258 15.28 -9.41 -6.18
CA ASN A 258 16.02 -9.19 -4.96
C ASN A 258 16.82 -10.45 -4.58
N LYS A 259 17.64 -10.37 -3.53
CA LYS A 259 18.51 -11.47 -3.10
C LYS A 259 17.76 -12.65 -2.48
N SER A 260 16.55 -12.44 -1.95
CA SER A 260 15.77 -13.53 -1.34
C SER A 260 15.16 -14.44 -2.41
N GLY A 261 15.00 -13.92 -3.64
CA GLY A 261 14.33 -14.64 -4.72
C GLY A 261 12.82 -14.74 -4.54
N THR A 262 12.26 -14.04 -3.54
CA THR A 262 10.82 -14.00 -3.23
C THR A 262 10.29 -12.58 -3.51
N MET A 263 8.98 -12.37 -3.35
CA MET A 263 8.43 -10.99 -3.37
C MET A 263 8.94 -10.13 -2.20
N HIS A 264 9.47 -10.73 -1.13
CA HIS A 264 9.88 -10.03 0.09
C HIS A 264 11.40 -9.93 0.23
N GLU A 265 11.94 -8.72 0.42
CA GLU A 265 13.38 -8.51 0.64
C GLU A 265 13.90 -9.17 1.92
N ASP A 266 13.10 -9.14 2.99
CA ASP A 266 13.32 -9.84 4.26
C ASP A 266 12.12 -10.77 4.55
N PRO A 267 12.22 -12.06 4.14
CA PRO A 267 11.16 -13.04 4.36
C PRO A 267 10.81 -13.30 5.83
N GLU A 268 11.75 -13.13 6.76
CA GLU A 268 11.50 -13.38 8.18
C GLU A 268 10.68 -12.24 8.78
N GLU A 269 11.02 -10.99 8.46
CA GLU A 269 10.27 -9.82 8.91
C GLU A 269 8.89 -9.75 8.25
N ALA A 270 8.80 -10.03 6.94
CA ALA A 270 7.51 -10.11 6.23
C ALA A 270 6.57 -11.14 6.86
N ARG A 271 7.12 -12.28 7.32
CA ARG A 271 6.36 -13.31 8.05
C ARG A 271 5.75 -12.77 9.33
N LYS A 272 6.50 -11.98 10.10
CA LYS A 272 6.02 -11.39 11.36
C LYS A 272 4.86 -10.43 11.08
N VAL A 273 4.99 -9.58 10.06
CA VAL A 273 3.91 -8.67 9.64
C VAL A 273 2.66 -9.47 9.22
N LEU A 274 2.83 -10.52 8.42
CA LEU A 274 1.71 -11.37 7.99
C LEU A 274 1.00 -12.06 9.17
N HIS A 275 1.75 -12.49 10.19
CA HIS A 275 1.16 -12.99 11.43
C HIS A 275 0.38 -11.92 12.21
N LYS A 276 0.85 -10.67 12.24
CA LYS A 276 0.14 -9.55 12.87
C LYS A 276 -1.16 -9.23 12.12
N LEU A 277 -1.13 -9.22 10.78
CA LEU A 277 -2.32 -9.08 9.93
C LEU A 277 -3.33 -10.21 10.15
N TYR A 278 -2.87 -11.47 10.20
CA TYR A 278 -3.71 -12.61 10.53
C TYR A 278 -4.35 -12.47 11.91
N ALA A 279 -3.57 -12.07 12.93
CA ALA A 279 -4.06 -11.93 14.30
C ALA A 279 -5.12 -10.83 14.43
N VAL A 280 -4.88 -9.64 13.88
CA VAL A 280 -5.84 -8.53 13.96
C VAL A 280 -7.13 -8.86 13.20
N LYS A 281 -7.03 -9.49 12.02
CA LYS A 281 -8.21 -9.94 11.28
C LYS A 281 -9.01 -10.96 12.07
N ALA A 282 -8.34 -11.97 12.64
CA ALA A 282 -9.02 -12.99 13.44
C ALA A 282 -9.70 -12.44 14.70
N ALA A 283 -9.18 -11.35 15.29
CA ALA A 283 -9.76 -10.74 16.48
C ALA A 283 -11.02 -9.90 16.20
N TYR A 284 -11.13 -9.31 15.01
CA TYR A 284 -12.24 -8.41 14.64
C TYR A 284 -13.25 -9.04 13.67
N ASP A 285 -12.92 -10.17 13.06
CA ASP A 285 -13.80 -10.94 12.17
C ASP A 285 -14.44 -10.05 11.08
N ASP A 286 -15.76 -10.05 10.95
CA ASP A 286 -16.50 -9.26 9.94
C ASP A 286 -16.45 -7.74 10.16
N GLU A 287 -15.90 -7.26 11.28
CA GLU A 287 -15.72 -5.82 11.53
C GLU A 287 -14.40 -5.27 10.96
N LEU A 288 -13.47 -6.14 10.51
CA LEU A 288 -12.18 -5.74 9.94
C LEU A 288 -11.86 -6.48 8.63
N PHE A 289 -11.64 -5.68 7.58
CA PHE A 289 -11.17 -6.16 6.30
C PHE A 289 -9.68 -5.89 6.13
N VAL A 290 -9.01 -6.76 5.38
CA VAL A 290 -7.62 -6.54 4.95
C VAL A 290 -7.61 -6.49 3.43
N TRP A 291 -7.12 -5.39 2.88
CA TRP A 291 -7.08 -5.10 1.45
C TRP A 291 -5.62 -5.04 0.97
N PRO A 292 -5.08 -6.17 0.49
CA PRO A 292 -3.85 -6.18 -0.29
C PRO A 292 -3.95 -5.30 -1.53
N ALA A 293 -2.83 -4.74 -1.98
CA ALA A 293 -2.78 -4.03 -3.27
C ALA A 293 -2.99 -4.97 -4.45
N HIS A 294 -2.64 -6.26 -4.30
CA HIS A 294 -2.64 -7.26 -5.37
C HIS A 294 -3.49 -8.48 -5.07
N VAL A 295 -4.81 -8.33 -5.24
CA VAL A 295 -5.81 -9.41 -5.21
C VAL A 295 -6.85 -9.19 -6.30
N ASP A 296 -7.53 -10.26 -6.71
CA ASP A 296 -8.56 -10.24 -7.74
C ASP A 296 -9.84 -9.48 -7.34
N ALA A 297 -10.16 -9.47 -6.04
CA ALA A 297 -11.24 -8.66 -5.47
C ALA A 297 -10.91 -8.26 -4.04
N LEU A 298 -11.39 -7.11 -3.59
CA LEU A 298 -11.25 -6.68 -2.20
C LEU A 298 -12.36 -7.27 -1.32
N GLU A 299 -11.98 -7.84 -0.18
CA GLU A 299 -12.89 -8.43 0.80
C GLU A 299 -13.93 -7.42 1.28
N GLY A 300 -15.22 -7.75 1.18
CA GLY A 300 -16.30 -6.90 1.70
C GLY A 300 -16.53 -5.60 0.93
N ILE A 301 -15.86 -5.38 -0.21
CA ILE A 301 -15.92 -4.10 -0.95
C ILE A 301 -17.34 -3.66 -1.33
N TRP A 302 -18.26 -4.60 -1.54
CA TRP A 302 -19.67 -4.28 -1.87
C TRP A 302 -20.40 -3.52 -0.76
N GLU A 303 -19.92 -3.60 0.49
CA GLU A 303 -20.46 -2.85 1.62
C GLU A 303 -20.14 -1.36 1.57
N PHE A 304 -19.13 -0.94 0.81
CA PHE A 304 -18.62 0.44 0.73
C PHE A 304 -19.14 1.18 -0.50
#